data_AF-A0A820FXS4-F1
#
_entry.id   AF-A0A820FXS4-F1
#
_cell.length_a   1.000
_cell.length_b   1.000
_cell.length_c   1.000
_cell.angle_alpha   90.00
_cell.angle_beta   90.00
_cell.angle_gamma   90.00
#
_symmetry.space_group_name_H-M   'P 1'
#
loop_
_entity.id
_entity.type
_entity.pdbx_description
1 polymer ?
#
loop_
_entity_poly.entity_id
_entity_poly.type
_entity_poly.pdbx_seq_one_letter_code
_entity_poly.pdbx_strand_id
1 'polypeptide(L)'
;PSARNVIKIYFKSYWNKLDVVAIILFFVGIVPRYITISECFCAARIILSFDLSIWFIRSLDMFTAVKLLGPKLVMIGEMVHGLKFFMLMFFVFILAFGVSFYSLVFGVQEFTWHLPRKIINFAY
;
A
#
# COMPACT_ATOMS: atom_id res chain seq x y z
N PRO A 1 -16.91 33.06 -1.01
CA PRO A 1 -16.10 31.95 -1.55
C PRO A 1 -17.00 30.84 -2.13
N SER A 2 -16.96 30.63 -3.45
CA SER A 2 -17.83 29.64 -4.14
C SER A 2 -17.52 28.21 -3.66
N ALA A 3 -18.55 27.42 -3.35
CA ALA A 3 -18.43 26.05 -2.82
C ALA A 3 -17.54 25.14 -3.67
N ARG A 4 -17.49 25.38 -4.99
CA ARG A 4 -16.62 24.65 -5.93
C ARG A 4 -15.12 24.82 -5.61
N ASN A 5 -14.72 25.97 -5.09
CA ASN A 5 -13.32 26.25 -4.75
C ASN A 5 -12.91 25.52 -3.46
N VAL A 6 -13.83 25.38 -2.50
CA VAL A 6 -13.57 24.65 -1.24
C VAL A 6 -13.32 23.18 -1.53
N ILE A 7 -14.13 22.57 -2.40
CA ILE A 7 -13.96 21.16 -2.81
C ILE A 7 -12.63 20.97 -3.54
N LYS A 8 -12.25 21.88 -4.45
CA LYS A 8 -10.95 21.83 -5.12
C LYS A 8 -9.77 21.90 -4.15
N ILE A 9 -9.85 22.77 -3.14
CA ILE A 9 -8.80 22.90 -2.13
C ILE A 9 -8.73 21.63 -1.28
N TYR A 10 -9.89 21.06 -0.91
CA TYR A 10 -9.98 19.83 -0.12
C TYR A 10 -9.27 18.66 -0.81
N PHE A 11 -9.51 18.43 -2.10
CA PHE A 11 -8.88 17.34 -2.86
C PHE A 11 -7.40 17.59 -3.21
N LYS A 12 -6.81 18.75 -2.88
CA LYS A 12 -5.38 18.98 -3.11
C LYS A 12 -4.51 18.30 -2.06
N SER A 13 -5.02 18.09 -0.84
CA SER A 13 -4.30 17.44 0.25
C SER A 13 -4.22 15.93 0.04
N TYR A 14 -3.02 15.35 0.16
CA TYR A 14 -2.81 13.90 0.08
C TYR A 14 -3.58 13.15 1.19
N TRP A 15 -3.56 13.68 2.40
CA TRP A 15 -4.27 13.12 3.55
C TRP A 15 -5.79 13.06 3.35
N ASN A 16 -6.38 14.09 2.74
CA ASN A 16 -7.82 14.11 2.48
C ASN A 16 -8.22 13.10 1.40
N LYS A 17 -7.37 12.87 0.39
CA LYS A 17 -7.61 11.81 -0.59
C LYS A 17 -7.58 10.43 0.07
N LEU A 18 -6.60 10.21 0.96
CA LEU A 18 -6.44 8.97 1.72
C LEU A 18 -7.66 8.69 2.60
N ASP A 19 -8.19 9.73 3.26
CA ASP A 19 -9.40 9.66 4.08
C ASP A 19 -10.65 9.31 3.27
N VAL A 20 -10.84 9.93 2.10
CA VAL A 20 -11.94 9.59 1.18
C VAL A 20 -11.84 8.13 0.71
N VAL A 21 -10.64 7.65 0.40
CA VAL A 21 -10.41 6.25 0.01
C VAL A 21 -10.74 5.30 1.15
N ALA A 22 -10.33 5.62 2.39
CA ALA A 22 -10.66 4.82 3.57
C ALA A 22 -12.18 4.73 3.78
N ILE A 23 -12.89 5.86 3.73
CA ILE A 23 -14.35 5.89 3.88
C ILE A 23 -15.04 5.02 2.81
N ILE A 24 -14.59 5.11 1.55
CA ILE A 24 -15.15 4.28 0.46
C ILE A 24 -14.88 2.79 0.72
N LEU A 25 -13.64 2.43 1.08
CA LEU A 25 -13.25 1.04 1.37
C LEU A 25 -14.04 0.47 2.56
N PHE A 26 -14.29 1.27 3.58
CA PHE A 26 -15.10 0.90 4.73
C PHE A 26 -16.53 0.51 4.32
N PHE A 27 -17.20 1.33 3.51
CA PHE A 27 -18.53 0.99 3.01
C PHE A 27 -18.51 -0.26 2.11
N VAL A 28 -17.52 -0.37 1.22
CA VAL A 28 -17.36 -1.56 0.35
C VAL A 28 -17.09 -2.82 1.16
N GLY A 29 -16.37 -2.74 2.28
CA GLY A 29 -16.12 -3.88 3.17
C GLY A 29 -17.32 -4.23 4.06
N ILE A 30 -18.14 -3.25 4.42
CA ILE A 30 -19.29 -3.43 5.32
C ILE A 30 -20.56 -3.88 4.59
N VAL A 31 -20.83 -3.36 3.40
CA VAL A 31 -22.05 -3.69 2.63
C VAL A 31 -22.23 -5.20 2.42
N PRO A 32 -21.21 -5.96 1.97
CA PRO A 32 -21.31 -7.42 1.82
C PRO A 32 -21.53 -8.15 3.15
N ARG A 33 -21.07 -7.56 4.27
CA ARG A 33 -21.26 -8.12 5.62
C ARG A 33 -22.71 -8.00 6.09
N TYR A 34 -23.41 -6.91 5.74
CA TYR A 34 -24.83 -6.74 6.07
C TYR A 34 -25.77 -7.52 5.14
N ILE A 35 -25.44 -7.67 3.85
CA ILE A 35 -26.29 -8.36 2.87
C ILE A 35 -26.16 -9.90 2.97
N THR A 36 -25.34 -10.43 3.89
CA THR A 36 -25.18 -11.87 4.15
C THR A 36 -24.87 -12.72 2.91
N ILE A 37 -24.12 -12.14 1.95
CA ILE A 37 -23.63 -12.87 0.78
C ILE A 37 -22.49 -13.78 1.24
N SER A 38 -22.77 -15.07 1.38
CA SER A 38 -21.87 -16.10 1.93
C SER A 38 -20.52 -16.16 1.23
N GLU A 39 -20.48 -15.96 -0.09
CA GLU A 39 -19.22 -15.99 -0.86
C GLU A 39 -18.34 -14.74 -0.68
N CYS A 40 -18.92 -13.60 -0.32
CA CYS A 40 -18.19 -12.34 -0.18
C CYS A 40 -17.60 -12.11 1.22
N PHE A 41 -17.88 -12.98 2.18
CA PHE A 41 -17.44 -12.79 3.57
C PHE A 41 -15.91 -12.80 3.71
N CYS A 42 -15.22 -13.69 2.98
CA CYS A 42 -13.75 -13.76 2.99
C CYS A 42 -13.14 -12.48 2.41
N ALA A 43 -13.64 -12.03 1.25
CA ALA A 43 -13.19 -10.80 0.60
C ALA A 43 -13.44 -9.56 1.48
N ALA A 44 -14.62 -9.46 2.11
CA ALA A 44 -14.95 -8.38 3.04
C ALA A 44 -13.98 -8.30 4.22
N ARG A 45 -13.58 -9.44 4.81
CA ARG A 45 -12.58 -9.49 5.89
C ARG A 45 -11.21 -8.99 5.45
N ILE A 46 -10.79 -9.33 4.24
CA ILE A 46 -9.52 -8.87 3.67
C ILE A 46 -9.57 -7.36 3.46
N ILE A 47 -10.65 -6.85 2.86
CA ILE A 47 -10.84 -5.41 2.60
C ILE A 47 -10.85 -4.62 3.92
N LEU A 48 -11.58 -5.08 4.93
CA LEU A 48 -11.62 -4.42 6.25
C LEU A 48 -10.26 -4.46 6.97
N SER A 49 -9.44 -5.50 6.75
CA SER A 49 -8.07 -5.55 7.28
C SER A 49 -7.15 -4.49 6.65
N PHE A 50 -7.29 -4.26 5.34
CA PHE A 50 -6.58 -3.18 4.66
C PHE A 50 -7.10 -1.81 5.06
N ASP A 51 -8.41 -1.65 5.24
CA ASP A 51 -9.04 -0.42 5.74
C ASP A 51 -8.49 -0.03 7.12
N LEU A 52 -8.40 -0.99 8.05
CA LEU A 52 -7.79 -0.77 9.37
C LEU A 52 -6.33 -0.28 9.25
N SER A 53 -5.56 -0.86 8.31
CA SER A 53 -4.18 -0.46 8.07
C SER A 53 -4.07 0.99 7.59
N ILE A 54 -5.01 1.43 6.75
CA ILE A 54 -5.12 2.83 6.30
C ILE A 54 -5.46 3.75 7.47
N TRP A 55 -6.40 3.35 8.33
CA TRP A 55 -6.73 4.10 9.54
C TRP A 55 -5.55 4.27 10.50
N PHE A 56 -4.69 3.25 10.64
CA PHE A 56 -3.44 3.40 11.41
C PHE A 56 -2.48 4.43 10.82
N ILE A 57 -2.33 4.45 9.49
CA ILE A 57 -1.53 5.50 8.81
C ILE A 57 -2.13 6.89 9.10
N ARG A 58 -3.46 7.01 9.11
CA ARG A 58 -4.14 8.27 9.49
C ARG A 58 -3.86 8.65 10.94
N SER A 59 -3.83 7.70 11.87
CA SER A 59 -3.49 7.95 13.27
C SER A 59 -2.08 8.52 13.44
N LEU A 60 -1.12 8.19 12.56
CA LEU A 60 0.22 8.80 12.58
C LEU A 60 0.18 10.31 12.40
N ASP A 61 -0.73 10.83 11.57
CA ASP A 61 -0.88 12.28 11.38
C ASP A 61 -1.39 12.98 12.65
N MET A 62 -2.26 12.32 13.43
CA MET A 62 -2.67 12.83 14.75
C MET A 62 -1.49 12.86 15.73
N PHE A 63 -0.59 11.87 15.67
CA PHE A 63 0.63 11.88 16.48
C PHE A 63 1.62 12.97 16.06
N THR A 64 1.55 13.47 14.83
CA THR A 64 2.36 14.62 14.39
C THR A 64 2.04 15.90 15.17
N ALA A 65 0.80 16.05 15.65
CA ALA A 65 0.40 17.19 16.50
C ALA A 65 1.03 17.15 17.91
N VAL A 66 1.58 16.01 18.34
CA VAL A 66 2.24 15.86 19.64
C VAL A 66 3.66 16.42 19.57
N LYS A 67 3.98 17.42 20.39
CA LYS A 67 5.27 18.17 20.35
C LYS A 67 6.54 17.30 20.36
N LEU A 68 6.52 16.15 21.04
CA LEU A 68 7.67 15.24 21.12
C LEU A 68 7.80 14.28 19.92
N LEU A 69 6.68 13.92 19.29
CA LEU A 69 6.62 12.90 18.23
C LEU A 69 6.58 13.53 16.84
N GLY A 70 6.01 14.72 16.70
CA GLY A 70 5.90 15.44 15.42
C GLY A 70 7.22 15.61 14.68
N PRO A 71 8.26 16.22 15.31
CA PRO A 71 9.55 16.37 14.65
C PRO A 71 10.17 15.04 14.23
N LYS A 72 9.99 13.98 15.03
CA LYS A 72 10.51 12.65 14.73
C LYS A 72 9.79 12.00 13.54
N LEU A 73 8.47 12.10 13.48
CA LEU A 73 7.66 11.56 12.38
C LEU A 73 7.98 12.26 11.05
N VAL A 74 8.14 13.59 11.07
CA VAL A 74 8.55 14.36 9.89
C VAL A 74 9.94 13.94 9.41
N MET A 75 10.90 13.77 10.33
CA MET A 75 12.24 13.26 9.97
C MET A 75 12.18 11.88 9.32
N ILE A 76 11.40 10.94 9.86
CA ILE A 76 11.23 9.60 9.26
C ILE A 76 10.61 9.70 7.86
N GLY A 77 9.61 10.57 7.66
CA GLY A 77 8.98 10.79 6.36
C GLY A 77 9.96 11.25 5.29
N GLU A 78 10.84 12.20 5.64
CA GLU A 78 11.88 12.69 4.73
C GLU A 78 12.92 11.59 4.38
N MET A 79 13.28 10.74 5.35
CA MET A 79 14.15 9.59 5.09
C MET A 79 13.51 8.58 4.13
N VAL A 80 12.23 8.29 4.30
CA VAL A 80 11.48 7.42 3.37
C VAL A 80 11.43 8.03 1.97
N HIS A 81 11.35 9.35 1.85
CA HIS A 81 11.39 10.00 0.54
C HIS A 81 12.72 9.80 -0.17
N GLY A 82 13.84 9.91 0.56
CA GLY A 82 15.18 9.63 0.05
C GLY A 82 15.40 8.15 -0.30
N LEU A 83 14.72 7.23 0.38
CA LEU A 83 14.85 5.78 0.16
C LEU A 83 14.23 5.29 -1.16
N LYS A 84 13.34 6.06 -1.79
CA LYS A 84 12.60 5.61 -2.99
C LYS A 84 13.51 5.19 -4.14
N PHE A 85 14.57 5.94 -4.42
CA PHE A 85 15.52 5.59 -5.49
C PHE A 85 16.37 4.37 -5.13
N PHE A 86 16.75 4.24 -3.86
CA PHE A 86 17.48 3.07 -3.36
C PHE A 86 16.66 1.79 -3.50
N MET A 87 15.37 1.82 -3.16
CA MET A 87 14.47 0.68 -3.35
C MET A 87 14.37 0.25 -4.81
N LEU A 88 14.33 1.21 -5.75
CA LEU A 88 14.28 0.89 -7.19
C LEU A 88 15.56 0.19 -7.64
N MET A 89 16.72 0.69 -7.21
CA MET A 89 18.01 0.05 -7.49
C MET A 89 18.07 -1.37 -6.90
N PHE A 90 17.62 -1.54 -5.65
CA PHE A 90 17.58 -2.84 -4.99
C PHE A 90 16.66 -3.84 -5.72
N PHE A 91 15.50 -3.38 -6.20
CA PHE A 91 14.58 -4.20 -6.98
C PHE A 91 15.23 -4.73 -8.28
N VAL A 92 16.00 -3.89 -8.99
CA VAL A 92 16.74 -4.31 -10.19
C VAL A 92 17.77 -5.40 -9.85
N PHE A 93 18.51 -5.26 -8.74
CA PHE A 93 19.45 -6.28 -8.31
C PHE A 93 18.79 -7.60 -7.94
N ILE A 94 17.68 -7.57 -7.20
CA ILE A 94 16.91 -8.78 -6.86
C ILE A 94 16.45 -9.49 -8.14
N LEU A 95 15.94 -8.75 -9.14
CA LEU A 95 15.50 -9.35 -10.40
C LEU A 95 16.67 -9.95 -11.18
N ALA A 96 17.80 -9.24 -11.29
CA ALA A 96 18.97 -9.73 -12.01
C ALA A 96 19.53 -11.01 -11.37
N PHE A 97 19.66 -11.03 -10.04
CA PHE A 97 20.07 -12.20 -9.28
C PHE A 97 19.05 -13.33 -9.40
N GLY A 98 17.77 -13.03 -9.12
CA GLY A 98 16.68 -14.01 -9.13
C GLY A 98 16.56 -14.73 -10.46
N VAL A 99 16.54 -14.00 -11.57
CA VAL A 99 16.43 -14.60 -12.91
C VAL A 99 17.65 -15.47 -13.22
N SER A 100 18.85 -14.97 -12.95
CA SER A 100 20.11 -15.69 -13.24
C SER A 100 20.22 -16.98 -12.43
N PHE A 101 19.98 -16.91 -11.11
CA PHE A 101 20.08 -18.09 -10.24
C PHE A 101 18.95 -19.09 -10.49
N TYR A 102 17.72 -18.62 -10.74
CA TYR A 102 16.61 -19.51 -11.08
C TYR A 102 16.90 -20.28 -12.38
N SER A 103 17.48 -19.61 -13.39
CA SER A 103 17.88 -20.26 -14.65
C SER A 103 19.01 -21.28 -14.47
N LEU A 104 19.95 -21.03 -13.56
CA LEU A 104 21.05 -21.96 -13.27
C LEU A 104 20.57 -23.22 -12.53
N VAL A 105 19.69 -23.06 -11.54
CA VAL A 105 19.22 -24.17 -10.69
C VAL A 105 18.21 -25.05 -11.42
N PHE A 106 17.27 -24.44 -12.16
CA PHE A 106 16.15 -25.17 -12.75
C PHE A 106 16.27 -25.38 -14.27
N GLY A 107 17.31 -24.85 -14.90
CA GLY A 107 17.55 -24.99 -16.34
C GLY A 107 16.47 -24.34 -17.19
N VAL A 108 16.23 -24.93 -18.38
CA VAL A 108 15.22 -24.44 -19.33
C VAL A 108 13.82 -24.89 -18.90
N GLN A 109 12.92 -23.94 -18.68
CA GLN A 109 11.51 -24.18 -18.36
C GLN A 109 10.59 -23.50 -19.37
N GLU A 110 9.39 -24.05 -19.55
CA GLU A 110 8.34 -23.42 -20.34
C GLU A 110 7.82 -22.15 -19.67
N PHE A 111 7.54 -21.12 -20.47
CA PHE A 111 7.03 -19.85 -19.96
C PHE A 111 5.63 -20.03 -19.36
N THR A 112 5.52 -19.81 -18.04
CA THR A 112 4.26 -19.85 -17.31
C THR A 112 4.02 -18.50 -16.62
N TRP A 113 2.78 -18.04 -16.53
CA TRP A 113 2.45 -16.79 -15.82
C TRP A 113 2.81 -16.77 -14.33
N HIS A 114 3.01 -17.93 -13.73
CA HIS A 114 3.47 -18.06 -12.35
C HIS A 114 5.00 -17.98 -12.20
N LEU A 115 5.74 -18.01 -13.30
CA LEU A 115 7.20 -18.02 -13.31
C LEU A 115 7.81 -16.75 -12.67
N PRO A 116 7.34 -15.52 -12.95
CA PRO A 116 7.89 -14.33 -12.30
C PRO A 116 7.70 -14.36 -10.78
N ARG A 117 6.55 -14.87 -10.29
CA ARG A 117 6.30 -15.04 -8.86
C ARG A 117 7.28 -16.06 -8.25
N LYS A 118 7.54 -17.17 -8.94
CA LYS A 118 8.51 -18.19 -8.48
C LYS A 118 9.93 -17.64 -8.40
N ILE A 119 10.34 -16.87 -9.41
CA ILE A 119 11.67 -16.23 -9.47
C ILE A 119 11.84 -15.24 -8.32
N ILE A 120 10.86 -14.35 -8.10
CA ILE A 120 10.91 -13.35 -7.04
C ILE A 120 10.91 -14.03 -5.66
N ASN A 121 10.05 -15.03 -5.42
CA ASN A 121 10.00 -15.77 -4.15
C ASN A 121 11.27 -16.59 -3.88
N PHE A 122 12.06 -16.92 -4.90
CA PHE A 122 13.35 -17.59 -4.72
C PHE A 122 14.47 -16.58 -4.40
N ALA A 123 14.35 -15.35 -4.91
CA ALA A 123 15.35 -14.31 -4.78
C ALA A 123 15.23 -13.45 -3.50
N TYR A 124 14.02 -13.37 -2.92
CA TYR A 124 13.68 -12.63 -1.71
C TYR A 124 13.10 -13.57 -0.65
#